data_AF-A0A966KU04-F1
#
_entry.id   AF-A0A966KU04-F1
#
_cell.length_a   1.000
_cell.length_b   1.000
_cell.length_c   1.000
_cell.angle_alpha   90.00
_cell.angle_beta   90.00
_cell.angle_gamma   90.00
#
_symmetry.space_group_name_H-M   'P 1'
#
loop_
_entity.id
_entity.type
_entity.pdbx_description
1 polymer ?
#
loop_
_entity_poly.entity_id
_entity_poly.type
_entity_poly.pdbx_seq_one_letter_code
_entity_poly.pdbx_strand_id
1 'polypeptide(L)' 'TRISASQLQPGDLVFWGGGGSEHVAIYMGGNQLVHAFGAQHGVAVTNLAGWWKTPSGYGRIG' A
#
# COMPACT_ATOMS: atom_id res chain seq x y z
N THR A 1 0.57 -14.10 1.19
CA THR A 1 0.39 -14.33 2.65
C THR A 1 -0.09 -13.07 3.35
N ARG A 2 -1.09 -13.14 4.24
CA ARG A 2 -1.52 -11.98 5.04
C ARG A 2 -0.52 -11.71 6.16
N ILE A 3 -0.20 -10.43 6.39
CA ILE A 3 0.72 -9.98 7.45
C ILE A 3 0.11 -8.86 8.29
N SER A 4 0.67 -8.61 9.48
CA SER A 4 0.33 -7.41 10.25
C SER A 4 1.08 -6.18 9.73
N ALA A 5 0.59 -4.97 10.06
CA ALA A 5 1.26 -3.72 9.72
C ALA A 5 2.71 -3.65 10.24
N SER A 6 2.94 -4.20 11.44
CA SER A 6 4.27 -4.24 12.08
C SER A 6 5.27 -5.15 11.38
N GLN A 7 4.81 -6.03 10.50
CA GLN A 7 5.66 -6.93 9.73
C GLN A 7 6.06 -6.36 8.37
N LEU A 8 5.58 -5.17 7.99
CA LEU A 8 5.82 -4.57 6.69
C LEU A 8 7.31 -4.48 6.35
N GLN A 9 7.66 -4.94 5.16
CA GLN A 9 8.97 -4.92 4.56
C GLN A 9 8.88 -4.36 3.13
N PRO A 10 9.96 -3.77 2.59
CA PRO A 10 10.00 -3.38 1.19
C PRO A 10 9.58 -4.54 0.27
N GLY A 11 8.65 -4.27 -0.65
CA GLY A 11 8.05 -5.24 -1.56
C GLY A 11 6.67 -5.77 -1.13
N ASP A 12 6.26 -5.57 0.13
CA ASP A 12 4.91 -5.94 0.57
C ASP A 12 3.83 -5.08 -0.09
N LEU A 13 2.64 -5.64 -0.24
CA LEU A 13 1.47 -4.97 -0.77
C LEU A 13 0.61 -4.38 0.35
N VAL A 14 0.14 -3.16 0.15
CA VAL A 14 -0.81 -2.46 1.01
C VAL A 14 -2.13 -2.29 0.27
N PHE A 15 -3.25 -2.63 0.91
CA PHE A 15 -4.57 -2.71 0.28
C PHE A 15 -5.57 -1.76 0.94
N TRP A 16 -6.50 -1.22 0.14
CA TRP A 16 -7.63 -0.41 0.60
C TRP A 16 -8.96 -0.91 0.00
N GLY A 17 -10.06 -0.53 0.65
CA GLY A 17 -11.41 -0.97 0.28
C GLY A 17 -11.81 -2.31 0.90
N GLY A 18 -13.10 -2.65 0.81
CA GLY A 18 -13.63 -3.91 1.33
C GLY A 18 -12.95 -5.11 0.67
N GLY A 19 -12.24 -5.92 1.46
CA GLY A 19 -11.45 -7.04 0.96
C GLY A 19 -10.23 -6.65 0.12
N GLY A 20 -9.82 -5.37 0.10
CA GLY A 20 -8.68 -4.89 -0.68
C GLY A 20 -8.98 -4.61 -2.17
N SER A 21 -10.27 -4.40 -2.51
CA SER A 21 -10.74 -4.28 -3.89
C SER A 21 -10.66 -2.87 -4.50
N GLU A 22 -10.36 -1.84 -3.71
CA GLU A 22 -10.43 -0.44 -4.16
C GLU A 22 -9.08 0.09 -4.64
N HIS A 23 -8.00 -0.19 -3.91
CA HIS A 23 -6.66 0.27 -4.27
C HIS A 23 -5.57 -0.65 -3.72
N VAL A 24 -4.43 -0.70 -4.41
CA VAL A 24 -3.23 -1.43 -3.97
C VAL A 24 -1.97 -0.59 -4.22
N ALA A 25 -1.01 -0.68 -3.32
CA ALA A 25 0.30 -0.06 -3.42
C ALA A 25 1.41 -1.03 -3.00
N ILE A 26 2.63 -0.82 -3.49
CA ILE A 26 3.82 -1.54 -3.03
C ILE A 26 4.50 -0.69 -1.96
N TYR A 27 4.73 -1.26 -0.78
CA TYR A 27 5.50 -0.65 0.29
C TYR A 27 6.99 -0.67 -0.06
N MET A 28 7.63 0.49 0.00
CA MET A 28 9.05 0.64 -0.33
C MET A 28 9.95 0.66 0.91
N GLY A 29 9.38 0.60 2.11
CA GLY A 29 10.10 0.90 3.34
C GLY A 29 10.04 2.38 3.70
N GLY A 30 10.48 2.73 4.91
CA GLY A 30 10.59 4.13 5.34
C GLY A 30 9.29 4.93 5.26
N ASN A 31 8.14 4.31 5.49
CA ASN A 31 6.82 4.93 5.34
C ASN A 31 6.49 5.37 3.89
N GLN A 32 7.10 4.78 2.86
CA GLN A 32 6.85 5.13 1.46
C GLN A 32 6.11 4.03 0.69
N LEU A 33 5.30 4.48 -0.28
CA LEU A 33 4.51 3.66 -1.19
C LEU A 33 4.84 4.02 -2.64
N VAL A 34 4.83 3.05 -3.55
CA VAL A 34 4.72 3.28 -5.00
C VAL A 34 3.41 2.69 -5.52
N HIS A 35 2.66 3.48 -6.27
CA HIS A 35 1.33 3.11 -6.76
C HIS A 35 0.86 4.00 -7.93
N ALA A 36 -0.20 3.57 -8.61
CA ALA A 36 -0.92 4.40 -9.56
C ALA A 36 -1.83 5.38 -8.81
N PHE A 37 -1.51 6.67 -8.84
CA PHE A 37 -2.21 7.73 -8.11
C PHE A 37 -3.23 8.45 -9.00
N GLY A 38 -4.18 7.69 -9.52
CA GLY A 38 -5.24 8.23 -10.39
C GLY A 38 -4.72 8.77 -11.73
N ALA A 39 -5.66 9.15 -12.60
CA ALA A 39 -5.35 9.54 -13.97
C ALA A 39 -4.50 10.82 -14.09
N GLN A 40 -4.57 11.71 -13.10
CA GLN A 40 -3.87 13.00 -13.15
C GLN A 40 -2.40 12.92 -12.74
N HIS A 41 -2.01 11.91 -11.96
CA HIS A 41 -0.64 11.81 -11.42
C HIS A 41 0.13 10.59 -11.95
N GLY A 42 -0.55 9.58 -12.50
CA GLY A 42 0.12 8.39 -13.00
C GLY A 42 0.80 7.60 -11.88
N VAL A 43 2.00 7.07 -12.10
CA VAL A 43 2.75 6.36 -11.05
C VAL A 43 3.41 7.39 -10.13
N ALA A 44 3.15 7.29 -8.83
CA ALA A 44 3.66 8.22 -7.84
C ALA A 44 4.24 7.51 -6.62
N VAL A 45 5.10 8.24 -5.91
CA VAL A 45 5.59 7.88 -4.59
C VAL A 45 4.91 8.76 -3.55
N THR A 46 4.28 8.15 -2.55
CA THR A 46 3.57 8.84 -1.48
C THR A 46 3.93 8.26 -0.11
N ASN A 47 3.57 8.95 0.97
CA ASN A 47 3.73 8.43 2.32
C ASN A 47 2.60 7.45 2.65
N LEU A 48 2.89 6.30 3.29
CA LEU A 48 1.85 5.40 3.78
C LEU A 48 0.97 6.09 4.84
N ALA A 49 1.61 6.71 5.83
CA ALA A 49 0.90 7.50 6.82
C ALA A 49 0.27 8.75 6.18
N GLY A 50 -1.05 8.86 6.29
CA GLY A 50 -1.80 10.07 5.92
C GLY A 50 -2.07 10.26 4.43
N TRP A 51 -1.68 9.35 3.53
CA TRP A 51 -2.02 9.48 2.11
C TRP A 51 -3.53 9.38 1.86
N TRP A 52 -4.21 8.45 2.54
CA TRP A 52 -5.65 8.28 2.38
C TRP A 52 -6.33 7.70 3.63
N LYS A 53 -7.20 6.71 3.46
CA LYS A 53 -7.87 5.96 4.52
C LYS A 53 -6.89 4.98 5.19
N THR A 54 -7.26 4.47 6.35
CA THR A 54 -6.57 3.33 6.96
C THR A 54 -6.58 2.13 6.01
N PRO A 55 -5.42 1.48 5.76
CA PRO A 55 -5.37 0.28 4.94
C PRO A 55 -6.30 -0.83 5.47
N SER A 56 -6.95 -1.55 4.57
CA SER A 56 -7.79 -2.71 4.93
C SER A 56 -6.96 -3.99 5.13
N GLY A 57 -5.72 -4.02 4.63
CA GLY A 57 -4.80 -5.12 4.90
C GLY A 57 -3.43 -4.97 4.27
N TYR A 58 -2.57 -5.94 4.59
CA TYR A 58 -1.19 -6.03 4.13
C TYR A 58 -0.92 -7.47 3.68
N GLY A 59 -0.15 -7.61 2.60
CA GLY A 59 0.18 -8.92 2.04
C GLY A 59 1.61 -9.02 1.56
N ARG A 60 2.25 -10.15 1.83
CA ARG A 60 3.56 -10.52 1.28
C ARG A 60 3.40 -11.50 0.13
N ILE A 61 4.07 -11.21 -0.98
CA ILE A 61 4.28 -12.18 -2.06
C ILE A 61 5.52 -13.01 -1.69
N GLY A 62 5.38 -14.33 -1.74
CA GLY A 62 6.45 -15.29 -1.53
C GLY A 62 6.73 -16.07 -2.79
#